data_AF-A0A2I0SZK1-F1
#
_entry.id   AF-A0A2I0SZK1-F1
#
_cell.length_a   1.000
_cell.length_b   1.000
_cell.length_c   1.000
_cell.angle_alpha   90.00
_cell.angle_beta   90.00
_cell.angle_gamma   90.00
#
_symmetry.space_group_name_H-M   'P 1'
#
loop_
_entity.id
_entity.type
_entity.pdbx_description
1 polymer ?
#
loop_
_entity_poly.entity_id
_entity_poly.type
_entity_poly.pdbx_seq_one_letter_code
_entity_poly.pdbx_strand_id
1 'polypeptide(L)'
;MILKVPSNLDNSMILLNDRSTCKYSGKVRVAALQNLVKIMSLYYQYMETYMGPALFAITIEAMKSDIDEVALQGIEFWSNVCDEEMDLAIEASEVSWQMAVEKRQMLVERVWEG
;
A
#
# COMPACT_ATOMS: atom_id res chain seq x y z
N MET A 1 57.93 38.35 19.01
CA MET A 1 58.03 36.98 19.54
C MET A 1 57.13 36.12 18.67
N ILE A 2 57.72 35.25 17.86
CA ILE A 2 57.03 34.40 16.88
C ILE A 2 56.54 33.11 17.59
N LEU A 3 55.49 32.51 17.03
CA LEU A 3 55.06 31.09 17.08
C LEU A 3 53.95 30.81 18.12
N LYS A 4 52.82 30.18 17.80
CA LYS A 4 52.56 29.18 16.75
C LYS A 4 51.07 29.14 16.38
N VAL A 5 50.75 29.20 15.08
CA VAL A 5 49.48 28.73 14.51
C VAL A 5 49.52 27.20 14.46
N PRO A 6 48.55 26.46 15.03
CA PRO A 6 48.31 25.08 14.64
C PRO A 6 47.39 25.07 13.42
N SER A 7 47.98 24.60 12.33
CA SER A 7 47.34 24.21 11.09
C SER A 7 46.47 22.97 11.28
N ASN A 8 45.21 23.10 10.85
CA ASN A 8 44.39 22.05 10.23
C ASN A 8 43.90 20.89 11.11
N LEU A 9 42.67 20.45 10.83
CA LEU A 9 41.91 19.34 11.44
C LEU A 9 41.27 19.72 12.79
N ASP A 10 39.96 19.90 12.95
CA ASP A 10 38.89 19.25 12.22
C ASP A 10 37.61 20.08 12.36
N ASN A 11 37.11 20.62 11.25
CA ASN A 11 35.77 21.22 11.13
C ASN A 11 34.66 20.15 11.21
N SER A 12 34.86 19.07 11.96
CA SER A 12 33.97 17.90 12.00
C SER A 12 32.92 17.94 13.10
N MET A 13 32.95 18.93 14.00
CA MET A 13 31.98 19.08 15.09
C MET A 13 30.86 20.09 14.78
N ILE A 14 30.41 20.19 13.52
CA ILE A 14 29.23 21.01 13.15
C ILE A 14 28.18 20.25 12.30
N LEU A 15 28.42 19.02 11.83
CA LEU A 15 27.42 18.30 10.98
C LEU A 15 26.92 16.97 11.55
N LEU A 16 26.62 16.90 12.85
CA LEU A 16 25.95 15.73 13.45
C LEU A 16 24.54 16.08 13.99
N ASN A 17 23.74 16.84 13.23
CA ASN A 17 22.33 17.06 13.57
C ASN A 17 21.31 16.69 12.46
N ASP A 18 21.71 16.08 11.35
CA ASP A 18 20.72 15.71 10.31
C ASP A 18 21.18 14.58 9.37
N ARG A 19 21.28 13.34 9.86
CA ARG A 19 21.33 12.18 8.94
C ARG A 19 20.91 10.85 9.54
N SER A 20 21.12 10.64 10.84
CA SER A 20 20.75 9.38 11.53
C SER A 20 19.26 9.27 11.85
N THR A 21 18.56 10.40 12.05
CA THR A 21 17.10 10.45 12.28
C THR A 21 16.30 10.06 11.04
N CYS A 22 16.85 10.27 9.83
CA CYS A 22 16.18 9.94 8.57
C CYS A 22 16.00 8.43 8.36
N LYS A 23 17.02 7.61 8.70
CA LYS A 23 17.01 6.14 8.52
C LYS A 23 15.98 5.43 9.43
N TYR A 24 15.82 5.89 10.67
CA TYR A 24 14.79 5.34 11.57
C TYR A 24 13.38 5.78 11.16
N SER A 25 13.21 7.01 10.67
CA SER A 25 11.90 7.48 10.20
C SER A 25 11.42 6.72 8.96
N GLY A 26 12.31 6.40 8.02
CA GLY A 26 11.97 5.68 6.79
C GLY A 26 11.47 4.26 7.09
N LYS A 27 12.19 3.49 7.92
CA LYS A 27 11.79 2.13 8.31
C LYS A 27 10.45 2.10 9.05
N VAL A 28 10.19 3.09 9.91
CA VAL A 28 8.91 3.21 10.62
C VAL A 28 7.78 3.54 9.63
N ARG A 29 8.01 4.42 8.64
CA ARG A 29 7.04 4.73 7.59
C ARG A 29 6.72 3.51 6.73
N VAL A 30 7.74 2.74 6.31
CA VAL A 30 7.56 1.50 5.55
C VAL A 30 6.77 0.48 6.36
N ALA A 31 7.12 0.25 7.63
CA ALA A 31 6.40 -0.69 8.50
C ALA A 31 4.95 -0.25 8.77
N ALA A 32 4.70 1.05 8.90
CA ALA A 32 3.34 1.59 9.05
C ALA A 32 2.50 1.37 7.79
N LEU A 33 3.06 1.63 6.61
CA LEU A 33 2.41 1.37 5.32
C LEU A 33 2.12 -0.12 5.12
N GLN A 34 3.05 -1.01 5.47
CA GLN A 34 2.85 -2.45 5.41
C GLN A 34 1.71 -2.93 6.34
N ASN A 35 1.60 -2.35 7.54
CA ASN A 35 0.46 -2.63 8.41
C ASN A 35 -0.86 -2.12 7.82
N LEU A 36 -0.86 -0.95 7.19
CA LEU A 36 -2.04 -0.41 6.49
C LEU A 36 -2.47 -1.33 5.34
N VAL A 37 -1.54 -1.82 4.53
CA VAL A 37 -1.82 -2.82 3.47
C VAL A 37 -2.49 -4.05 4.07
N LYS A 38 -1.97 -4.56 5.19
CA LYS A 38 -2.52 -5.76 5.82
C LYS A 38 -3.91 -5.56 6.40
N ILE A 39 -4.19 -4.40 6.99
CA ILE A 39 -5.54 -4.05 7.45
C ILE A 39 -6.48 -3.90 6.24
N MET A 40 -5.99 -3.35 5.12
CA MET A 40 -6.76 -3.20 3.88
C MET A 40 -7.24 -4.54 3.33
N SER A 41 -6.37 -5.55 3.26
CA SER A 41 -6.75 -6.89 2.80
C SER A 41 -7.70 -7.60 3.76
N LEU A 42 -7.53 -7.45 5.08
CA LEU A 42 -8.38 -8.15 6.06
C LEU A 42 -9.76 -7.52 6.27
N TYR A 43 -9.87 -6.21 6.07
CA TYR A 43 -11.05 -5.42 6.43
C TYR A 43 -11.56 -4.57 5.26
N TYR A 44 -11.35 -5.01 4.02
CA TYR A 44 -11.73 -4.29 2.80
C TYR A 44 -13.18 -3.77 2.85
N GLN A 45 -14.11 -4.60 3.32
CA GLN A 45 -15.53 -4.27 3.51
C GLN A 45 -15.81 -3.06 4.44
N TYR A 46 -14.89 -2.70 5.34
CA TYR A 46 -15.05 -1.58 6.27
C TYR A 46 -14.23 -0.34 5.85
N MET A 47 -13.44 -0.45 4.78
CA MET A 47 -12.49 0.57 4.38
C MET A 47 -13.12 1.70 3.56
N GLU A 48 -14.33 1.53 3.03
CA GLU A 48 -15.02 2.55 2.22
C GLU A 48 -15.11 3.91 2.94
N THR A 49 -15.29 3.91 4.27
CA THR A 49 -15.37 5.14 5.08
C THR A 49 -14.01 5.83 5.29
N TYR A 50 -12.90 5.08 5.21
CA TYR A 50 -11.55 5.57 5.49
C TYR A 50 -10.69 5.78 4.24
N MET A 51 -11.12 5.20 3.10
CA MET A 51 -10.37 5.21 1.84
C MET A 51 -10.19 6.64 1.29
N GLY A 52 -11.28 7.41 1.22
CA GLY A 52 -11.27 8.79 0.71
C GLY A 52 -10.56 9.82 1.60
N PRO A 53 -10.86 9.93 2.91
CA PRO A 53 -10.38 11.04 3.73
C PRO A 53 -8.91 10.91 4.16
N ALA A 54 -8.43 9.69 4.40
CA ALA A 54 -7.15 9.46 5.06
C ALA A 54 -6.20 8.61 4.21
N LEU A 55 -6.67 7.44 3.74
CA LEU A 55 -5.80 6.48 3.05
C LEU A 55 -5.32 7.02 1.71
N PHE A 56 -6.17 7.70 0.94
CA PHE A 56 -5.78 8.31 -0.33
C PHE A 56 -4.66 9.34 -0.16
N ALA A 57 -4.78 10.25 0.82
CA ALA A 57 -3.75 11.25 1.06
C ALA A 57 -2.42 10.61 1.47
N ILE A 58 -2.45 9.62 2.37
CA ILE A 58 -1.26 8.94 2.89
C ILE A 58 -0.53 8.16 1.79
N THR A 59 -1.26 7.42 0.94
CA THR A 59 -0.65 6.57 -0.10
C THR A 59 -0.13 7.40 -1.27
N ILE A 60 -0.83 8.47 -1.65
CA ILE A 60 -0.36 9.43 -2.66
C ILE A 60 0.88 10.18 -2.16
N GLU A 61 0.92 10.57 -0.89
CA GLU A 61 2.10 11.18 -0.28
C GLU A 61 3.28 10.20 -0.19
N ALA A 62 3.00 8.92 0.11
CA ALA A 62 4.02 7.87 0.08
C ALA A 62 4.63 7.71 -1.33
N MET A 63 3.81 7.67 -2.37
CA MET A 63 4.26 7.57 -3.77
C MET A 63 5.09 8.77 -4.25
N LYS A 64 4.87 9.96 -3.66
CA LYS A 64 5.62 11.18 -3.98
C LYS A 64 6.89 11.36 -3.15
N SER A 65 7.20 10.43 -2.25
CA SER A 65 8.36 10.50 -1.37
C SER A 65 9.66 10.34 -2.17
N ASP A 66 10.67 11.15 -1.85
CA ASP A 66 12.04 11.04 -2.43
C ASP A 66 12.81 9.79 -1.96
N ILE A 67 12.18 8.97 -1.11
CA ILE A 67 12.71 7.71 -0.60
C ILE A 67 12.06 6.58 -1.38
N ASP A 68 12.82 5.94 -2.27
CA ASP A 68 12.34 4.86 -3.14
C ASP A 68 11.61 3.75 -2.38
N GLU A 69 12.11 3.33 -1.21
CA GLU A 69 11.48 2.31 -0.37
C GLU A 69 10.06 2.69 0.08
N VAL A 70 9.80 3.98 0.33
CA VAL A 70 8.47 4.47 0.74
C VAL A 70 7.57 4.63 -0.48
N ALA A 71 8.12 5.10 -1.60
CA ALA A 71 7.39 5.26 -2.86
C ALA A 71 6.91 3.91 -3.40
N LEU A 72 7.78 2.90 -3.39
CA LEU A 72 7.46 1.53 -3.78
C LEU A 72 6.33 0.96 -2.91
N GLN A 73 6.31 1.25 -1.61
CA GLN A 73 5.25 0.76 -0.72
C GLN A 73 3.89 1.38 -1.00
N GLY A 74 3.86 2.63 -1.46
CA GLY A 74 2.64 3.28 -1.93
C GLY A 74 2.12 2.68 -3.24
N ILE A 75 3.03 2.35 -4.17
CA ILE A 75 2.66 1.68 -5.44
C ILE A 75 2.15 0.27 -5.16
N GLU A 76 2.88 -0.51 -4.36
CA GLU A 76 2.49 -1.87 -3.95
C GLU A 76 1.12 -1.90 -3.26
N PHE A 77 0.81 -0.88 -2.45
CA PHE A 77 -0.51 -0.74 -1.86
C PHE A 77 -1.62 -0.71 -2.92
N TRP A 78 -1.50 0.14 -3.94
CA TRP A 78 -2.53 0.24 -4.99
C TRP A 78 -2.53 -0.97 -5.93
N SER A 79 -1.38 -1.61 -6.16
CA SER A 79 -1.32 -2.89 -6.87
C SER A 79 -2.13 -3.97 -6.14
N ASN A 80 -1.92 -4.14 -4.84
CA ASN A 80 -2.67 -5.13 -4.05
C ASN A 80 -4.17 -4.82 -3.99
N VAL A 81 -4.56 -3.54 -3.89
CA VAL A 81 -5.97 -3.13 -3.94
C VAL A 81 -6.61 -3.48 -5.29
N CYS A 82 -5.90 -3.23 -6.39
CA CYS A 82 -6.39 -3.57 -7.73
C CYS A 82 -6.53 -5.09 -7.94
N ASP A 83 -5.58 -5.88 -7.44
CA ASP A 83 -5.64 -7.35 -7.54
C ASP A 83 -6.83 -7.90 -6.73
N GLU A 84 -7.04 -7.41 -5.51
CA GLU A 84 -8.20 -7.80 -4.68
C GLU A 84 -9.54 -7.43 -5.34
N GLU A 85 -9.64 -6.24 -5.92
CA GLU A 85 -10.83 -5.81 -6.68
C GLU A 85 -11.09 -6.68 -7.91
N MET A 86 -10.02 -7.14 -8.57
CA MET A 86 -10.12 -8.03 -9.72
C MET A 86 -10.63 -9.41 -9.31
N ASP A 87 -10.10 -9.98 -8.22
CA ASP A 87 -10.54 -11.26 -7.67
C ASP A 87 -12.03 -11.20 -7.26
N LEU A 88 -12.44 -10.14 -6.54
CA LEU A 88 -13.84 -9.92 -6.17
C LEU A 88 -14.75 -9.83 -7.42
N ALA A 89 -14.32 -9.16 -8.48
CA ALA A 89 -15.08 -9.06 -9.73
C ALA A 89 -15.19 -10.41 -10.47
N ILE A 90 -14.13 -11.22 -10.44
CA ILE A 90 -14.11 -12.57 -11.02
C ILE A 90 -15.05 -13.48 -10.23
N GLU A 91 -14.94 -13.52 -8.90
CA GLU A 91 -15.83 -14.31 -8.05
C GLU A 91 -17.31 -13.94 -8.26
N ALA A 92 -17.62 -12.64 -8.33
CA ALA A 92 -18.98 -12.18 -8.62
C ALA A 92 -19.49 -12.63 -9.99
N SER A 93 -18.61 -12.59 -11.00
CA SER A 93 -18.91 -13.08 -12.36
C SER A 93 -19.17 -14.59 -12.35
N GLU A 94 -18.30 -15.38 -11.72
CA GLU A 94 -18.43 -16.84 -11.63
C GLU A 94 -19.70 -17.26 -10.92
N VAL A 95 -20.05 -16.63 -9.79
CA VAL A 95 -21.32 -16.89 -9.08
C VAL A 95 -22.51 -16.60 -9.99
N SER A 96 -22.48 -15.48 -10.72
CA SER A 96 -23.53 -15.12 -11.68
C SER A 96 -23.64 -16.16 -12.83
N TRP A 97 -22.51 -16.62 -13.38
CA TRP A 97 -22.49 -17.66 -14.40
C TRP A 97 -23.02 -18.99 -13.86
N GLN A 98 -22.63 -19.38 -12.65
CA GLN A 98 -23.10 -20.60 -11.98
C GLN A 98 -24.63 -20.58 -11.84
N MET A 99 -25.18 -19.47 -11.34
CA MET A 99 -26.63 -19.28 -11.19
C MET A 99 -27.36 -19.33 -12.54
N ALA A 100 -26.77 -18.78 -13.60
CA ALA A 100 -27.36 -18.82 -14.93
C ALA A 100 -27.36 -20.22 -15.53
N VAL A 101 -26.30 -21.00 -15.32
CA VAL A 101 -26.19 -22.40 -15.74
C VAL A 101 -27.22 -23.27 -15.02
N GLU A 102 -27.37 -23.12 -13.70
CA GLU A 102 -28.39 -23.85 -12.93
C GLU A 102 -29.82 -23.50 -13.38
N LYS A 103 -30.13 -22.21 -13.59
CA LYS A 103 -31.44 -21.79 -14.12
C LYS A 103 -31.72 -22.43 -15.47
N ARG A 104 -30.70 -22.53 -16.34
CA ARG A 104 -30.85 -23.16 -17.65
C ARG A 104 -31.10 -24.66 -17.53
N GLN A 105 -30.40 -25.36 -16.63
CA GLN A 105 -30.61 -26.78 -16.39
C GLN A 105 -32.01 -27.05 -15.84
N MET A 106 -32.45 -26.27 -14.85
CA MET A 106 -33.83 -26.36 -14.32
C MET A 106 -34.87 -26.10 -15.40
N LEU A 107 -34.63 -25.16 -16.32
CA LEU A 107 -35.55 -24.92 -17.44
C LEU A 107 -35.61 -26.11 -18.40
N VAL A 108 -34.47 -26.75 -18.69
CA VAL A 108 -34.42 -27.96 -19.53
C VAL A 108 -35.20 -29.10 -18.88
N GLU A 109 -35.00 -29.35 -17.59
CA GLU A 109 -35.73 -30.39 -16.84
C GLU A 109 -37.23 -30.10 -16.79
N ARG A 110 -37.62 -28.84 -16.53
CA ARG A 110 -39.04 -28.46 -16.51
C ARG A 110 -39.73 -28.57 -17.87
N VAL A 111 -38.97 -28.41 -18.97
CA VAL A 111 -39.47 -28.59 -20.34
C VAL A 111 -39.54 -30.08 -20.71
N TRP A 112 -38.69 -30.93 -20.13
CA TRP A 112 -38.63 -32.36 -20.42
C TRP A 112 -39.60 -33.19 -19.56
N GLU A 113 -39.90 -32.75 -18.34
CA GLU A 113 -40.84 -33.40 -17.41
C GLU A 113 -42.28 -32.86 -17.51
N GLY A 114 -42.53 -31.87 -18.38
CA GLY A 114 -43.83 -31.23 -18.59
C GLY A 114 -44.61 -31.72 -19.80
#